data_AF-A0A7G9SAH0-F1
#
_entry.id   AF-A0A7G9SAH0-F1
#
_cell.length_a   1.000
_cell.length_b   1.000
_cell.length_c   1.000
_cell.angle_alpha   90.00
_cell.angle_beta   90.00
_cell.angle_gamma   90.00
#
_symmetry.space_group_name_H-M   'P 1'
#
loop_
_entity.id
_entity.type
_entity.pdbx_description
1 polymer ?
#
loop_
_entity_poly.entity_id
_entity_poly.type
_entity_poly.pdbx_seq_one_letter_code
_entity_poly.pdbx_strand_id
1 'polypeptide(L)'
;MTASDVVGKLAKGSLFSRLFGAGKAPLRLVAVPRDHIVGDRARGDALLAGRFPLGNQEVALKNIDFGSLGTDGALAHAIHGFSWLRDLAAAASREQGSRLAEAIAGRWLVAHGTKPDGAWAPELWGERLLYWTAYAPYILSSRDTGYRSAILNTLARGARHLDANADRAAPASSGLPPGPVQWSRPSLSTARNRACRALNPG
;
A
#
# COMPACT_ATOMS: atom_id res chain seq x y z
N MET A 1 12.80 -20.19 -9.73
CA MET A 1 11.62 -20.01 -8.85
C MET A 1 10.59 -19.23 -9.64
N THR A 2 9.38 -19.76 -9.85
CA THR A 2 8.37 -19.12 -10.71
C THR A 2 7.68 -17.97 -9.97
N ALA A 3 7.03 -17.05 -10.69
CA ALA A 3 6.27 -15.95 -10.07
C ALA A 3 5.17 -16.47 -9.11
N SER A 4 4.53 -17.59 -9.46
CA SER A 4 3.55 -18.28 -8.62
C SER A 4 4.15 -18.77 -7.31
N ASP A 5 5.39 -19.28 -7.33
CA ASP A 5 6.08 -19.74 -6.11
C ASP A 5 6.37 -18.58 -5.16
N VAL A 6 6.78 -17.42 -5.70
CA VAL A 6 7.03 -16.20 -4.91
C VAL A 6 5.73 -15.75 -4.24
N VAL A 7 4.65 -15.61 -5.01
CA VAL A 7 3.33 -15.22 -4.49
C VAL A 7 2.83 -16.25 -3.47
N GLY A 8 3.01 -17.55 -3.73
CA GLY A 8 2.67 -18.62 -2.81
C GLY A 8 3.43 -18.54 -1.48
N LYS A 9 4.71 -18.14 -1.50
CA LYS A 9 5.49 -17.89 -0.28
C LYS A 9 4.95 -16.70 0.51
N LEU A 10 4.57 -15.62 -0.17
CA LEU A 10 3.96 -14.43 0.45
C LEU A 10 2.58 -14.72 1.05
N ALA A 11 1.78 -15.53 0.37
CA ALA A 11 0.46 -15.95 0.82
C ALA A 11 0.55 -16.77 2.11
N LYS A 12 1.58 -17.61 2.22
CA LYS A 12 1.76 -18.52 3.35
C LYS A 12 2.17 -17.81 4.65
N GLY A 13 2.58 -16.55 4.67
CA GLY A 13 3.02 -15.88 5.92
C GLY A 13 4.18 -16.61 6.62
N SER A 14 4.66 -16.09 7.75
CA SER A 14 5.74 -16.75 8.50
C SER A 14 5.22 -17.99 9.22
N LEU A 15 5.95 -19.12 9.15
CA LEU A 15 5.64 -20.32 9.94
C LEU A 15 5.65 -20.01 11.45
N PHE A 16 6.54 -19.11 11.90
CA PHE A 16 6.59 -18.64 13.28
C PHE A 16 5.34 -17.85 13.69
N SER A 17 4.68 -17.12 12.78
CA SER A 17 3.43 -16.41 13.12
C SER A 17 2.23 -17.35 13.26
N ARG A 18 2.30 -18.60 12.76
CA ARG A 18 1.28 -19.62 12.97
C ARG A 18 1.45 -20.38 14.29
N LEU A 19 2.69 -20.56 14.76
CA LEU A 19 2.97 -21.31 16.00
C LEU A 19 2.65 -20.52 17.28
N PHE A 20 2.71 -19.18 17.23
CA PHE A 20 2.45 -18.31 18.40
C PHE A 20 1.21 -17.40 18.25
N GLY A 21 0.44 -17.57 17.17
CA GLY A 21 -0.75 -16.76 16.89
C GLY A 21 -2.04 -17.57 17.02
N ALA A 22 -2.74 -17.40 18.15
CA ALA A 22 -4.08 -17.96 18.34
C ALA A 22 -4.99 -17.58 17.14
N GLY A 23 -5.42 -18.59 16.37
CA GLY A 23 -6.60 -18.59 15.49
C GLY A 23 -6.97 -17.27 14.77
N LYS A 24 -6.01 -16.51 14.23
CA LYS A 24 -6.34 -15.27 13.53
C LYS A 24 -6.96 -15.62 12.18
N ALA A 25 -8.25 -15.33 12.04
CA ALA A 25 -8.97 -15.38 10.77
C ALA A 25 -8.17 -14.67 9.67
N PRO A 26 -8.28 -15.10 8.40
CA PRO A 26 -7.53 -14.48 7.30
C PRO A 26 -7.79 -12.96 7.29
N LEU A 27 -6.72 -12.19 7.01
CA LEU A 27 -6.84 -10.74 6.86
C LEU A 27 -7.91 -10.45 5.82
N ARG A 28 -8.85 -9.57 6.17
CA ARG A 28 -9.93 -9.12 5.28
C ARG A 28 -10.01 -7.61 5.41
N LEU A 29 -10.06 -6.92 4.28
CA LEU A 29 -10.37 -5.49 4.28
C LEU A 29 -11.87 -5.33 4.48
N VAL A 30 -12.27 -4.77 5.64
CA VAL A 30 -13.68 -4.68 6.05
C VAL A 30 -14.37 -3.47 5.40
N ALA A 31 -13.62 -2.40 5.13
CA ALA A 31 -14.12 -1.21 4.48
C ALA A 31 -13.00 -0.56 3.64
N VAL A 32 -13.41 0.14 2.58
CA VAL A 32 -12.54 0.89 1.68
C VAL A 32 -12.79 2.38 1.92
N PRO A 33 -11.80 3.18 2.34
CA PRO A 33 -11.94 4.62 2.45
C PRO A 33 -12.35 5.23 1.11
N ARG A 34 -13.25 6.22 1.12
CA ARG A 34 -13.58 6.99 -0.09
C ARG A 34 -12.49 8.05 -0.30
N ASP A 35 -11.93 8.11 -1.51
CA ASP A 35 -11.07 9.21 -1.93
C ASP A 35 -11.93 10.32 -2.55
N HIS A 36 -11.77 11.54 -2.06
CA HIS A 36 -12.49 12.72 -2.57
C HIS A 36 -11.72 13.44 -3.68
N ILE A 37 -10.46 13.06 -3.92
CA ILE A 37 -9.64 13.63 -4.97
C ILE A 37 -9.91 12.89 -6.28
N VAL A 38 -10.35 13.62 -7.29
CA VAL A 38 -10.61 13.07 -8.62
C VAL A 38 -9.28 12.75 -9.31
N GLY A 39 -9.19 11.57 -9.93
CA GLY A 39 -8.04 11.17 -10.72
C GLY A 39 -8.00 11.81 -12.10
N ASP A 40 -6.83 11.78 -12.72
CA ASP A 40 -6.65 12.24 -14.09
C ASP A 40 -7.07 11.14 -15.07
N ARG A 41 -8.19 11.38 -15.76
CA ARG A 41 -8.74 10.46 -16.75
C ARG A 41 -7.78 10.23 -17.93
N ALA A 42 -7.05 11.23 -18.40
CA ALA A 42 -6.13 11.08 -19.52
C ALA A 42 -4.95 10.17 -19.15
N ARG A 43 -4.44 10.32 -17.92
CA ARG A 43 -3.40 9.41 -17.39
C ARG A 43 -3.93 7.99 -17.22
N GLY A 44 -5.17 7.83 -16.76
CA GLY A 44 -5.85 6.54 -16.70
C GLY A 44 -6.02 5.87 -18.07
N ASP A 45 -6.44 6.63 -19.09
CA ASP A 45 -6.57 6.14 -20.46
C ASP A 45 -5.21 5.69 -21.03
N ALA A 46 -4.12 6.41 -20.73
CA ALA A 46 -2.76 5.99 -21.11
C ALA A 46 -2.36 4.65 -20.46
N LEU A 47 -2.67 4.46 -19.17
CA LEU A 47 -2.41 3.21 -18.45
C LEU A 47 -3.15 2.04 -19.10
N LEU A 48 -4.43 2.21 -19.41
CA LEU A 48 -5.24 1.21 -20.11
C LEU A 48 -4.67 0.87 -21.49
N ALA A 49 -4.04 1.84 -22.16
CA ALA A 49 -3.33 1.65 -23.42
C ALA A 49 -1.92 1.05 -23.27
N GLY A 50 -1.53 0.61 -22.06
CA GLY A 50 -0.24 -0.03 -21.81
C GLY A 50 0.92 0.94 -21.62
N ARG A 51 0.65 2.23 -21.37
CA ARG A 51 1.65 3.29 -21.25
C ARG A 51 1.59 3.95 -19.89
N PHE A 52 2.73 4.21 -19.28
CA PHE A 52 2.85 4.86 -17.99
C PHE A 52 3.22 6.34 -18.21
N PRO A 53 2.33 7.29 -17.90
CA PRO A 53 2.59 8.71 -18.11
C PRO A 53 3.51 9.27 -17.03
N LEU A 54 4.60 9.92 -17.45
CA LEU A 54 5.62 10.54 -16.62
C LEU A 54 5.99 11.94 -17.15
N GLY A 55 5.37 12.98 -16.60
CA GLY A 55 5.52 14.33 -17.12
C GLY A 55 5.14 14.40 -18.61
N ASN A 56 6.07 14.82 -19.46
CA ASN A 56 5.87 14.90 -20.92
C ASN A 56 6.30 13.62 -21.66
N GLN A 57 6.65 12.57 -20.94
CA GLN A 57 7.10 11.30 -21.50
C GLN A 57 6.14 10.17 -21.13
N GLU A 58 6.16 9.10 -21.93
CA GLU A 58 5.43 7.88 -21.65
C GLU A 58 6.36 6.68 -21.73
N VAL A 59 6.25 5.76 -20.78
CA VAL A 59 7.02 4.52 -20.73
C VAL A 59 6.10 3.34 -20.98
N ALA A 60 6.45 2.45 -21.90
CA ALA A 60 5.65 1.25 -22.11
C ALA A 60 5.67 0.36 -20.86
N LEU A 61 4.50 0.02 -20.30
CA LEU A 61 4.37 -0.75 -19.06
C LEU A 61 5.06 -2.12 -19.12
N LYS A 62 5.07 -2.72 -20.32
CA LYS A 62 5.75 -3.99 -20.58
C LYS A 62 7.29 -3.91 -20.48
N ASN A 63 7.87 -2.72 -20.67
CA ASN A 63 9.32 -2.52 -20.66
C ASN A 63 9.86 -2.22 -19.25
N ILE A 64 8.98 -1.96 -18.29
CA ILE A 64 9.39 -1.61 -16.93
C ILE A 64 9.73 -2.89 -16.20
N ASP A 65 11.00 -3.12 -15.87
CA ASP A 65 11.39 -4.21 -14.98
C ASP A 65 11.45 -3.71 -13.53
N PHE A 66 10.53 -4.21 -12.70
CA PHE A 66 10.44 -3.83 -11.29
C PHE A 66 11.67 -4.23 -10.47
N GLY A 67 12.38 -5.31 -10.85
CA GLY A 67 13.57 -5.74 -10.14
C GLY A 67 14.78 -4.83 -10.36
N SER A 68 14.81 -4.09 -11.48
CA SER A 68 15.92 -3.22 -11.87
C SER A 68 15.58 -1.73 -11.90
N LEU A 69 14.30 -1.36 -11.70
CA LEU A 69 13.82 0.02 -11.71
C LEU A 69 14.54 0.93 -10.69
N GLY A 70 15.09 0.35 -9.62
CA GLY A 70 15.65 1.08 -8.49
C GLY A 70 14.55 1.86 -7.76
N THR A 71 14.94 2.77 -6.86
CA THR A 71 14.00 3.60 -6.08
C THR A 71 14.14 5.08 -6.33
N ASP A 72 15.18 5.47 -7.06
CA ASP A 72 15.49 6.84 -7.35
C ASP A 72 14.83 7.29 -8.65
N GLY A 73 14.50 8.57 -8.73
CA GLY A 73 13.97 9.19 -9.94
C GLY A 73 12.44 9.09 -10.08
N ALA A 74 11.91 9.93 -10.97
CA ALA A 74 10.49 10.20 -11.04
C ALA A 74 9.66 8.95 -11.42
N LEU A 75 10.19 8.08 -12.29
CA LEU A 75 9.50 6.84 -12.69
C LEU A 75 9.37 5.86 -11.53
N ALA A 76 10.46 5.63 -10.80
CA ALA A 76 10.48 4.71 -9.66
C ALA A 76 9.50 5.18 -8.58
N HIS A 77 9.56 6.45 -8.20
CA HIS A 77 8.62 7.04 -7.23
C HIS A 77 7.16 6.91 -7.69
N ALA A 78 6.85 7.30 -8.92
CA ALA A 78 5.48 7.24 -9.45
C ALA A 78 4.92 5.81 -9.48
N ILE A 79 5.75 4.83 -9.83
CA ILE A 79 5.34 3.42 -9.90
C ILE A 79 5.20 2.81 -8.51
N HIS A 80 6.16 3.06 -7.63
CA HIS A 80 6.17 2.51 -6.27
C HIS A 80 5.13 3.17 -5.35
N GLY A 81 4.71 4.41 -5.61
CA GLY A 81 3.69 5.10 -4.82
C GLY A 81 2.26 4.57 -5.03
N PHE A 82 1.97 3.97 -6.20
CA PHE A 82 0.63 3.50 -6.58
C PHE A 82 -0.45 4.59 -6.66
N SER A 83 -0.09 5.88 -6.66
CA SER A 83 -1.03 6.98 -6.90
C SER A 83 -1.79 6.88 -8.21
N TRP A 84 -1.18 6.26 -9.23
CA TRP A 84 -1.80 5.97 -10.52
C TRP A 84 -3.06 5.07 -10.43
N LEU A 85 -3.31 4.38 -9.32
CA LEU A 85 -4.58 3.67 -9.09
C LEU A 85 -5.78 4.63 -9.10
N ARG A 86 -5.59 5.87 -8.61
CA ARG A 86 -6.61 6.92 -8.66
C ARG A 86 -6.93 7.31 -10.10
N ASP A 87 -5.91 7.52 -10.92
CA ASP A 87 -6.06 7.89 -12.33
C ASP A 87 -6.74 6.77 -13.11
N LEU A 88 -6.34 5.52 -12.86
CA LEU A 88 -6.97 4.34 -13.45
C LEU A 88 -8.46 4.23 -13.08
N ALA A 89 -8.82 4.54 -11.83
CA ALA A 89 -10.21 4.53 -11.40
C ALA A 89 -11.05 5.65 -12.02
N ALA A 90 -10.43 6.75 -12.44
CA ALA A 90 -11.12 7.83 -13.17
C ALA A 90 -11.40 7.46 -14.64
N ALA A 91 -10.60 6.56 -15.23
CA ALA A 91 -10.71 6.18 -16.64
C ALA A 91 -11.51 4.89 -16.90
N ALA A 92 -11.51 3.95 -15.96
CA ALA A 92 -12.11 2.63 -16.14
C ALA A 92 -13.03 2.21 -15.00
N SER A 93 -14.04 1.41 -15.35
CA SER A 93 -14.79 0.62 -14.37
C SER A 93 -13.86 -0.31 -13.61
N ARG A 94 -14.30 -0.74 -12.42
CA ARG A 94 -13.55 -1.69 -11.60
C ARG A 94 -13.19 -2.96 -12.38
N GLU A 95 -14.15 -3.51 -13.11
CA GLU A 95 -13.98 -4.76 -13.88
C GLU A 95 -12.90 -4.66 -14.95
N GLN A 96 -12.77 -3.49 -15.58
CA GLN A 96 -11.76 -3.26 -16.61
C GLN A 96 -10.40 -2.90 -16.00
N GLY A 97 -10.38 -1.97 -15.04
CA GLY A 97 -9.15 -1.47 -14.44
C GLY A 97 -8.47 -2.50 -13.54
N SER A 98 -9.22 -3.40 -12.88
CA SER A 98 -8.62 -4.34 -11.93
C SER A 98 -7.61 -5.28 -12.57
N ARG A 99 -7.83 -5.71 -13.82
CA ARG A 99 -6.90 -6.60 -14.52
C ARG A 99 -5.51 -5.96 -14.68
N LEU A 100 -5.48 -4.67 -15.04
CA LEU A 100 -4.23 -3.93 -15.18
C LEU A 100 -3.58 -3.68 -13.82
N ALA A 101 -4.37 -3.22 -12.84
CA ALA A 101 -3.89 -2.94 -11.50
C ALA A 101 -3.28 -4.18 -10.84
N GLU A 102 -3.95 -5.32 -10.96
CA GLU A 102 -3.50 -6.61 -10.43
C GLU A 102 -2.23 -7.11 -11.11
N ALA A 103 -2.12 -6.94 -12.43
CA ALA A 103 -0.92 -7.30 -13.17
C ALA A 103 0.29 -6.48 -12.70
N ILE A 104 0.14 -5.17 -12.54
CA ILE A 104 1.22 -4.29 -12.06
C ILE A 104 1.56 -4.62 -10.59
N ALA A 105 0.56 -4.73 -9.72
CA ALA A 105 0.75 -5.07 -8.31
C ALA A 105 1.39 -6.46 -8.12
N GLY A 106 1.02 -7.45 -8.94
CA GLY A 106 1.60 -8.78 -8.93
C GLY A 106 3.08 -8.77 -9.29
N ARG A 107 3.47 -8.03 -10.34
CA ARG A 107 4.88 -7.85 -10.72
C ARG A 107 5.67 -7.16 -9.59
N TRP A 108 5.07 -6.15 -8.97
CA TRP A 108 5.68 -5.49 -7.81
C TRP A 108 5.86 -6.45 -6.62
N LEU A 109 4.86 -7.28 -6.31
CA LEU A 109 4.98 -8.30 -5.24
C LEU A 109 6.08 -9.31 -5.53
N VAL A 110 6.24 -9.73 -6.78
CA VAL A 110 7.30 -10.67 -7.16
C VAL A 110 8.68 -10.04 -6.94
N ALA A 111 8.86 -8.77 -7.30
CA ALA A 111 10.13 -8.05 -7.13
C ALA A 111 10.43 -7.71 -5.66
N HIS A 112 9.48 -7.11 -4.94
CA HIS A 112 9.74 -6.46 -3.64
C HIS A 112 8.93 -7.04 -2.48
N GLY A 113 8.03 -7.98 -2.72
CA GLY A 113 7.15 -8.51 -1.69
C GLY A 113 7.89 -9.37 -0.66
N THR A 114 8.96 -10.07 -1.06
CA THR A 114 9.59 -11.10 -0.21
C THR A 114 10.35 -10.52 0.97
N LYS A 115 11.13 -9.47 0.76
CA LYS A 115 11.95 -8.82 1.79
C LYS A 115 11.86 -7.31 1.62
N PRO A 116 11.86 -6.54 2.73
CA PRO A 116 12.01 -5.09 2.64
C PRO A 116 13.30 -4.71 1.93
N ASP A 117 13.20 -3.78 0.99
CA ASP A 117 14.29 -3.18 0.21
C ASP A 117 14.00 -1.67 0.05
N GLY A 118 14.69 -0.97 -0.87
CA GLY A 118 14.47 0.46 -1.08
C GLY A 118 13.02 0.81 -1.47
N ALA A 119 12.26 -0.10 -2.09
CA ALA A 119 10.84 0.14 -2.42
C ALA A 119 9.93 0.14 -1.18
N TRP A 120 10.51 -0.17 -0.01
CA TRP A 120 9.88 -0.06 1.31
C TRP A 120 10.26 1.21 2.06
N ALA A 121 10.85 2.21 1.39
CA ALA A 121 11.10 3.49 2.03
C ALA A 121 9.82 4.07 2.67
N PRO A 122 9.90 4.69 3.88
CA PRO A 122 8.71 5.13 4.63
C PRO A 122 7.75 6.02 3.83
N GLU A 123 8.29 6.94 3.03
CA GLU A 123 7.52 7.84 2.18
C GLU A 123 6.70 7.08 1.12
N LEU A 124 7.31 6.07 0.47
CA LEU A 124 6.64 5.23 -0.53
C LEU A 124 5.61 4.32 0.13
N TRP A 125 5.88 3.80 1.33
CA TRP A 125 4.91 2.95 2.04
C TRP A 125 3.72 3.73 2.57
N GLY A 126 3.92 4.98 3.01
CA GLY A 126 2.82 5.86 3.40
C GLY A 126 1.85 6.09 2.23
N GLU A 127 2.39 6.49 1.07
CA GLU A 127 1.61 6.67 -0.15
C GLU A 127 0.89 5.38 -0.56
N ARG A 128 1.62 4.26 -0.57
CA ARG A 128 1.06 2.97 -0.95
C ARG A 128 -0.02 2.48 -0.01
N LEU A 129 0.11 2.70 1.30
CA LEU A 129 -0.93 2.34 2.27
C LEU A 129 -2.21 3.13 1.98
N LEU A 130 -2.10 4.42 1.66
CA LEU A 130 -3.23 5.25 1.24
C LEU A 130 -3.91 4.69 -0.01
N TYR A 131 -3.16 4.47 -1.10
CA TYR A 131 -3.76 4.06 -2.37
C TYR A 131 -4.19 2.58 -2.40
N TRP A 132 -3.45 1.67 -1.76
CA TRP A 132 -3.85 0.26 -1.69
C TRP A 132 -5.11 0.07 -0.86
N THR A 133 -5.35 0.91 0.16
CA THR A 133 -6.58 0.83 0.96
C THR A 133 -7.75 1.50 0.26
N ALA A 134 -7.57 2.71 -0.31
CA ALA A 134 -8.62 3.44 -1.03
C ALA A 134 -9.04 2.76 -2.35
N TYR A 135 -8.10 2.11 -3.05
CA TYR A 135 -8.34 1.42 -4.33
C TYR A 135 -8.21 -0.09 -4.21
N ALA A 136 -8.43 -0.64 -3.02
CA ALA A 136 -8.42 -2.07 -2.77
C ALA A 136 -9.30 -2.87 -3.75
N PRO A 137 -10.50 -2.42 -4.17
CA PRO A 137 -11.29 -3.15 -5.16
C PRO A 137 -10.58 -3.33 -6.51
N TYR A 138 -9.63 -2.46 -6.89
CA TYR A 138 -8.87 -2.61 -8.13
C TYR A 138 -7.75 -3.64 -7.99
N ILE A 139 -7.13 -3.78 -6.82
CA ILE A 139 -5.99 -4.69 -6.60
C ILE A 139 -6.36 -6.01 -5.90
N LEU A 140 -7.60 -6.17 -5.41
CA LEU A 140 -8.07 -7.39 -4.70
C LEU A 140 -9.24 -8.09 -5.39
N SER A 141 -9.56 -7.75 -6.64
CA SER A 141 -10.66 -8.38 -7.40
C SER A 141 -10.30 -9.76 -7.97
N SER A 142 -9.03 -10.16 -7.91
CA SER A 142 -8.54 -11.43 -8.42
C SER A 142 -9.23 -12.62 -7.75
N ARG A 143 -9.51 -13.67 -8.54
CA ARG A 143 -10.02 -14.94 -8.02
C ARG A 143 -8.92 -15.78 -7.35
N ASP A 144 -7.65 -15.43 -7.54
CA ASP A 144 -6.52 -16.09 -6.92
C ASP A 144 -6.44 -15.72 -5.42
N THR A 145 -6.68 -16.70 -4.56
CA THR A 145 -6.63 -16.54 -3.10
C THR A 145 -5.19 -16.38 -2.59
N GLY A 146 -4.21 -16.96 -3.26
CA GLY A 146 -2.78 -16.79 -2.95
C GLY A 146 -2.34 -15.35 -3.18
N TYR A 147 -2.66 -14.80 -4.36
CA TYR A 147 -2.40 -13.40 -4.68
C TYR A 147 -3.04 -12.43 -3.68
N ARG A 148 -4.34 -12.57 -3.40
CA ARG A 148 -5.04 -11.69 -2.44
C ARG A 148 -4.41 -11.75 -1.05
N SER A 149 -4.08 -12.95 -0.58
CA SER A 149 -3.41 -13.14 0.70
C SER A 149 -2.01 -12.52 0.70
N ALA A 150 -1.27 -12.61 -0.41
CA ALA A 150 0.05 -11.99 -0.55
C ALA A 150 -0.01 -10.46 -0.49
N ILE A 151 -0.97 -9.83 -1.18
CA ILE A 151 -1.20 -8.37 -1.10
C ILE A 151 -1.49 -7.97 0.35
N LEU A 152 -2.46 -8.63 0.99
CA LEU A 152 -2.90 -8.28 2.35
C LEU A 152 -1.81 -8.50 3.40
N ASN A 153 -1.07 -9.61 3.32
CA ASN A 153 0.07 -9.87 4.20
C ASN A 153 1.20 -8.85 3.99
N THR A 154 1.40 -8.41 2.75
CA THR A 154 2.41 -7.38 2.42
C THR A 154 1.99 -6.03 2.96
N LEU A 155 0.71 -5.65 2.80
CA LEU A 155 0.14 -4.44 3.39
C LEU A 155 0.30 -4.42 4.93
N ALA A 156 -0.02 -5.52 5.61
CA ALA A 156 0.11 -5.63 7.07
C ALA A 156 1.57 -5.61 7.55
N ARG A 157 2.53 -6.06 6.73
CA ARG A 157 3.96 -5.89 7.02
C ARG A 157 4.41 -4.46 6.76
N GLY A 158 3.98 -3.86 5.65
CA GLY A 158 4.28 -2.47 5.28
C GLY A 158 3.80 -1.49 6.34
N ALA A 159 2.57 -1.65 6.86
CA ALA A 159 2.06 -0.79 7.93
C ALA A 159 2.90 -0.87 9.23
N ARG A 160 3.33 -2.06 9.63
CA ARG A 160 4.23 -2.24 10.79
C ARG A 160 5.62 -1.69 10.54
N HIS A 161 6.12 -1.86 9.30
CA HIS A 161 7.40 -1.31 8.90
C HIS A 161 7.38 0.22 8.94
N LEU A 162 6.32 0.84 8.43
CA LEU A 162 6.10 2.28 8.46
C LEU A 162 6.02 2.80 9.89
N ASP A 163 5.20 2.20 10.75
CA ASP A 163 5.08 2.60 12.17
C ASP A 163 6.44 2.57 12.90
N ALA A 164 7.28 1.58 12.61
CA ALA A 164 8.60 1.44 13.22
C ALA A 164 9.67 2.39 12.63
N ASN A 165 9.44 2.96 11.46
CA ASN A 165 10.44 3.78 10.73
C ASN A 165 9.93 5.19 10.39
N ALA A 166 8.74 5.58 10.87
CA ALA A 166 8.11 6.87 10.56
C ALA A 166 9.01 8.06 10.94
N ASP A 167 9.68 7.98 12.09
CA ASP A 167 10.59 9.03 12.57
C ASP A 167 11.85 9.18 11.71
N ARG A 168 12.14 8.23 10.83
CA ARG A 168 13.28 8.24 9.91
C ARG A 168 12.91 8.68 8.50
N ALA A 169 11.63 8.95 8.24
CA ALA A 169 11.21 9.51 6.98
C ALA A 169 11.91 10.87 6.80
N ALA A 170 12.51 11.09 5.63
CA ALA A 170 12.97 12.43 5.30
C ALA A 170 11.77 13.38 5.37
N PRO A 171 11.93 14.58 5.98
CA PRO A 171 10.84 15.53 6.05
C PRO A 171 10.32 15.77 4.64
N ALA A 172 9.01 15.65 4.45
CA ALA A 172 8.38 15.94 3.17
C ALA A 172 8.82 17.34 2.74
N SER A 173 9.34 17.47 1.53
CA SER A 173 9.79 18.76 0.95
C SER A 173 8.64 19.75 0.73
N SER A 174 7.42 19.43 1.14
CA SER A 174 6.40 20.41 1.45
C SER A 174 7.01 21.40 2.45
N GLY A 175 7.17 22.67 2.06
CA GLY A 175 7.77 23.75 2.87
C GLY A 175 7.02 24.12 4.15
N LEU A 176 6.48 23.15 4.87
CA LEU A 176 6.04 23.29 6.24
C LEU A 176 7.31 23.40 7.10
N PRO A 177 7.47 24.47 7.89
CA PRO A 177 8.62 24.57 8.78
C PRO A 177 8.65 23.34 9.72
N PRO A 178 9.84 22.90 10.17
CA PRO A 178 9.96 21.87 11.20
C PRO A 178 9.44 22.42 12.53
N GLY A 179 8.12 22.56 12.63
CA GLY A 179 7.42 22.77 13.88
C GLY A 179 7.26 21.42 14.58
N PRO A 180 7.31 21.37 15.92
CA PRO A 180 7.10 20.13 16.64
C PRO A 180 5.68 19.62 16.38
N VAL A 181 5.54 18.61 15.52
CA VAL A 181 4.30 17.84 15.42
C VAL A 181 4.23 16.95 16.65
N GLN A 182 3.77 17.51 17.77
CA GLN A 182 3.43 16.75 18.97
C GLN A 182 2.15 15.95 18.70
N TRP A 183 2.31 14.75 18.14
CA TRP A 183 1.28 13.73 18.27
C TRP A 183 1.15 13.39 19.75
N SER A 184 0.18 14.00 20.43
CA SER A 184 -0.10 13.69 21.83
C SER A 184 -0.56 12.24 21.91
N ARG A 185 0.34 11.31 22.25
CA ARG A 185 -0.04 9.94 22.60
C ARG A 185 -1.02 10.04 23.77
N PRO A 186 -2.28 9.62 23.65
CA PRO A 186 -3.16 9.61 24.81
C PRO A 186 -2.57 8.63 25.82
N SER A 187 -2.17 9.15 26.97
CA SER A 187 -1.76 8.35 28.12
C SER A 187 -2.92 7.41 28.50
N LEU A 188 -2.71 6.10 28.32
CA LEU A 188 -3.67 5.07 28.72
C LEU A 188 -3.86 4.99 30.25
N SER A 189 -3.11 5.75 31.06
CA SER A 189 -3.31 5.78 32.52
C SER A 189 -4.45 6.71 32.96
N THR A 190 -4.77 7.75 32.19
CA THR A 190 -5.76 8.76 32.59
C THR A 190 -7.21 8.34 32.32
N ALA A 191 -7.44 7.36 31.44
CA ALA A 191 -8.78 6.87 31.10
C ALA A 191 -9.40 5.97 32.18
N ARG A 192 -8.59 5.24 32.97
CA ARG A 192 -9.11 4.39 34.07
C ARG A 192 -9.67 5.19 35.24
N ASN A 193 -9.06 6.33 35.59
CA ASN A 193 -9.47 7.08 36.79
C ASN A 193 -10.74 7.90 36.62
N ARG A 194 -11.12 8.30 35.39
CA ARG A 194 -12.40 9.01 35.17
C ARG A 194 -13.61 8.08 35.18
N ALA A 195 -13.45 6.82 34.77
CA ALA A 195 -14.53 5.84 34.78
C ALA A 195 -14.94 5.42 36.22
N CYS A 196 -13.99 5.32 37.15
CA CYS A 196 -14.30 4.95 38.54
C CYS A 196 -15.01 6.04 39.35
N ARG A 197 -14.88 7.32 38.97
CA ARG A 197 -15.49 8.45 39.72
C ARG A 197 -16.94 8.75 39.29
N ALA A 198 -17.39 8.19 38.16
CA ALA A 198 -18.76 8.37 37.65
C ALA A 198 -19.76 7.30 38.15
N LEU A 199 -19.31 6.28 38.89
CA LEU A 199 -20.14 5.18 39.39
C LEU A 199 -20.44 5.24 40.89
N ASN A 200 -20.10 6.35 41.57
CA ASN A 200 -20.45 6.54 42.97
C ASN A 200 -20.85 8.01 43.24
N PRO A 201 -22.08 8.41 42.91
CA PRO A 201 -22.65 9.65 43.41
C PRO A 201 -23.09 9.41 44.86
N GLY A 202 -22.34 9.98 45.80
CA GLY A 202 -22.88 10.25 47.13
C GLY A 202 -23.99 11.29 47.07
#